data_AF-A0A2C9L161-F1
#
_entry.id   AF-A0A2C9L161-F1
#
_cell.length_a   1.000
_cell.length_b   1.000
_cell.length_c   1.000
_cell.angle_alpha   90.00
_cell.angle_beta   90.00
_cell.angle_gamma   90.00
#
_symmetry.space_group_name_H-M   'P 1'
#
loop_
_entity.id
_entity.type
_entity.pdbx_description
1 polymer ?
#
loop_
_entity_poly.entity_id
_entity_poly.type
_entity_poly.pdbx_seq_one_letter_code
_entity_poly.pdbx_strand_id
1 'polypeptide(L)'
;KSILFHLQISFEGRVPLLGATSFSVDDIHIENGQCPPIASCDFERDSCGFTTDLYYWLRSRGQMGPGDPPVDHTTGTSKGFFVSLYIKDAFHGGQFELRSQWINATHPMCVSFWYYVSSASASLFNLLVSTSSLEDPLDRQAVYNLTALQSDEWQKVQVTITKTEPYY
;
A
#
# COMPACT_ATOMS: atom_id res chain seq x y z
N LYS A 1 -25.88 18.09 -2.03
CA LYS A 1 -25.90 17.13 -0.89
C LYS A 1 -24.67 16.26 -1.04
N SER A 2 -23.65 16.44 -0.21
CA SER A 2 -22.49 15.54 -0.18
C SER A 2 -22.90 14.26 0.53
N ILE A 3 -22.68 13.12 -0.11
CA ILE A 3 -23.00 11.79 0.43
C ILE A 3 -21.74 11.31 1.16
N LEU A 4 -21.89 10.97 2.45
CA LEU A 4 -20.85 10.30 3.24
C LEU A 4 -20.77 8.83 2.82
N PHE A 5 -19.57 8.34 2.53
CA PHE A 5 -19.30 6.91 2.36
C PHE A 5 -18.06 6.50 3.16
N HIS A 6 -18.11 5.30 3.75
CA HIS A 6 -17.03 4.74 4.55
C HIS A 6 -16.24 3.79 3.65
N LEU A 7 -14.91 3.92 3.66
CA LEU A 7 -14.07 3.01 2.89
C LEU A 7 -12.77 2.67 3.60
N GLN A 8 -12.19 1.53 3.23
CA GLN A 8 -10.85 1.11 3.64
C GLN A 8 -9.98 0.94 2.40
N ILE A 9 -8.75 1.43 2.46
CA ILE A 9 -7.75 1.27 1.40
C ILE A 9 -6.80 0.15 1.83
N SER A 10 -6.53 -0.79 0.91
CA SER A 10 -5.55 -1.84 1.15
C SER A 10 -4.54 -1.97 0.01
N PHE A 11 -3.29 -2.20 0.38
CA PHE A 11 -2.21 -2.51 -0.56
C PHE A 11 -1.95 -4.01 -0.50
N GLU A 12 -2.31 -4.73 -1.56
CA GLU A 12 -2.17 -6.19 -1.68
C GLU A 12 -0.92 -6.53 -2.49
N GLY A 13 0.06 -7.19 -1.86
CA GLY A 13 1.19 -7.81 -2.56
C GLY A 13 0.92 -9.29 -2.83
N ARG A 14 1.10 -9.74 -4.08
CA ARG A 14 1.11 -11.18 -4.44
C ARG A 14 2.50 -11.61 -4.85
N VAL A 15 3.05 -12.57 -4.11
CA VAL A 15 4.39 -13.12 -4.33
C VAL A 15 4.27 -14.56 -4.83
N PRO A 16 4.98 -14.95 -5.91
CA PRO A 16 4.96 -16.33 -6.40
C PRO A 16 5.56 -17.33 -5.41
N LEU A 17 5.24 -18.62 -5.60
CA LEU A 17 5.64 -19.71 -4.69
C LEU A 17 7.16 -19.91 -4.60
N LEU A 18 7.93 -19.36 -5.54
CA LEU A 18 9.40 -19.44 -5.62
C LEU A 18 9.94 -18.07 -6.08
N GLY A 19 10.92 -17.53 -5.35
CA GLY A 19 11.61 -16.26 -5.65
C GLY A 19 11.48 -15.24 -4.51
N ALA A 20 12.55 -14.48 -4.25
CA ALA A 20 12.52 -13.37 -3.29
C ALA A 20 11.85 -12.15 -3.95
N THR A 21 10.88 -11.55 -3.27
CA THR A 21 10.18 -10.33 -3.69
C THR A 21 9.96 -9.46 -2.46
N SER A 22 10.28 -8.17 -2.58
CA SER A 22 9.90 -7.15 -1.60
C SER A 22 9.03 -6.10 -2.28
N PHE A 23 7.94 -5.72 -1.63
CA PHE A 23 7.13 -4.55 -1.99
C PHE A 23 7.23 -3.56 -0.86
N SER A 24 7.75 -2.37 -1.12
CA SER A 24 7.77 -1.28 -0.13
C SER A 24 6.82 -0.18 -0.55
N VAL A 25 6.04 0.36 0.39
CA VAL A 25 5.12 1.49 0.17
C VAL A 25 5.50 2.59 1.15
N ASP A 26 5.48 3.84 0.70
CA ASP A 26 5.83 4.99 1.52
C ASP A 26 5.01 6.24 1.13
N ASP A 27 5.01 7.27 1.98
CA ASP A 27 4.39 8.59 1.73
C ASP A 27 2.92 8.48 1.25
N ILE A 28 2.09 7.70 1.96
CA ILE A 28 0.69 7.50 1.58
C ILE A 28 -0.10 8.75 1.98
N HIS A 29 -0.70 9.46 1.02
CA HIS A 29 -1.59 10.61 1.25
C HIS A 29 -3.01 10.35 0.73
N ILE A 30 -4.03 10.60 1.56
CA ILE A 30 -5.46 10.40 1.24
C ILE A 30 -6.21 11.69 1.55
N GLU A 31 -6.85 12.33 0.56
CA GLU A 31 -7.34 13.74 0.67
C GLU A 31 -8.71 13.96 0.00
N ASN A 32 -9.52 14.95 0.41
CA ASN A 32 -10.80 15.33 -0.26
C ASN A 32 -10.54 16.44 -1.30
N GLY A 33 -10.98 16.29 -2.56
CA GLY A 33 -10.85 17.37 -3.57
C GLY A 33 -9.41 17.59 -4.09
N GLN A 34 -9.09 18.78 -4.63
CA GLN A 34 -7.69 19.18 -4.92
C GLN A 34 -6.98 19.56 -3.60
N CYS A 35 -5.80 18.95 -3.39
CA CYS A 35 -5.10 18.61 -2.13
C CYS A 35 -5.15 19.56 -0.90
N PRO A 36 -5.63 19.12 0.29
CA PRO A 36 -4.79 18.71 1.47
C PRO A 36 -5.29 17.47 2.31
N PRO A 37 -4.46 16.80 3.18
CA PRO A 37 -4.68 15.40 3.59
C PRO A 37 -5.64 15.11 4.75
N ILE A 38 -6.45 14.06 4.56
CA ILE A 38 -7.31 13.39 5.55
C ILE A 38 -6.53 12.31 6.31
N ALA A 39 -5.60 11.62 5.66
CA ALA A 39 -4.64 10.69 6.28
C ALA A 39 -3.32 10.72 5.51
N SER A 40 -2.20 10.88 6.23
CA SER A 40 -0.85 10.86 5.66
C SER A 40 0.05 9.99 6.52
N CYS A 41 0.88 9.14 5.91
CA CYS A 41 1.87 8.35 6.63
C CYS A 41 3.21 8.27 5.90
N ASP A 42 4.25 8.79 6.55
CA ASP A 42 5.67 8.70 6.17
C ASP A 42 6.41 7.63 6.98
N PHE A 43 5.70 6.89 7.84
CA PHE A 43 6.23 5.86 8.73
C PHE A 43 7.39 6.28 9.68
N GLU A 44 7.78 7.54 9.79
CA GLU A 44 8.97 7.96 10.55
C GLU A 44 8.81 7.81 12.06
N ARG A 45 7.58 7.94 12.56
CA ARG A 45 7.27 7.83 13.99
C ARG A 45 6.62 6.50 14.36
N ASP A 46 5.62 6.10 13.60
CA ASP A 46 4.79 4.92 13.83
C ASP A 46 4.09 4.50 12.52
N SER A 47 3.12 3.59 12.57
CA SER A 47 2.39 3.13 11.38
C SER A 47 1.18 3.99 11.02
N CYS A 48 0.94 5.13 11.68
CA CYS A 48 -0.19 6.04 11.44
C CYS A 48 -1.58 5.36 11.44
N GLY A 49 -1.72 4.26 12.18
CA GLY A 49 -2.94 3.46 12.23
C GLY A 49 -3.10 2.42 11.11
N PHE A 50 -2.13 2.27 10.21
CA PHE A 50 -2.10 1.16 9.27
C PHE A 50 -1.89 -0.18 10.00
N THR A 51 -2.66 -1.19 9.60
CA THR A 51 -2.64 -2.53 10.17
C THR A 51 -2.24 -3.57 9.13
N THR A 52 -1.67 -4.69 9.56
CA THR A 52 -1.20 -5.76 8.68
C THR A 52 -1.80 -7.09 9.13
N ASP A 53 -2.20 -7.94 8.18
CA ASP A 53 -2.98 -9.12 8.55
C ASP A 53 -2.16 -10.21 9.27
N LEU A 54 -0.84 -10.27 9.06
CA LEU A 54 -0.03 -11.41 9.53
C LEU A 54 1.49 -11.08 9.71
N TYR A 55 1.86 -9.86 10.12
CA TYR A 55 3.26 -9.44 10.32
C TYR A 55 4.19 -9.52 9.09
N TYR A 56 3.66 -9.70 7.88
CA TYR A 56 4.50 -9.74 6.67
C TYR A 56 4.90 -8.35 6.18
N TRP A 57 4.00 -7.36 6.33
CA TRP A 57 4.34 -5.95 6.17
C TRP A 57 4.99 -5.45 7.46
N LEU A 58 6.26 -5.09 7.38
CA LEU A 58 7.08 -4.69 8.50
C LEU A 58 7.65 -3.30 8.27
N ARG A 59 7.55 -2.47 9.30
CA ARG A 59 8.24 -1.18 9.33
C ARG A 59 9.74 -1.43 9.41
N SER A 60 10.45 -1.07 8.34
CA SER A 60 11.88 -1.34 8.11
C SER A 60 12.64 -0.02 7.94
N ARG A 61 13.97 -0.10 7.85
CA ARG A 61 14.84 1.05 7.55
C ARG A 61 16.07 0.58 6.78
N GLY A 62 16.41 1.30 5.71
CA GLY A 62 17.52 0.94 4.82
C GLY A 62 17.50 -0.54 4.40
N GLN A 63 18.66 -1.08 4.06
CA GLN A 63 18.78 -2.45 3.53
C GLN A 63 18.82 -3.52 4.62
N MET A 64 17.76 -3.61 5.44
CA MET A 64 17.64 -4.62 6.51
C MET A 64 17.18 -5.98 6.01
N GLY A 65 16.32 -6.03 4.99
CA GLY A 65 15.91 -7.23 4.28
C GLY A 65 16.59 -7.35 2.90
N PRO A 66 16.76 -8.57 2.37
CA PRO A 66 17.08 -8.80 0.96
C PRO A 66 16.12 -8.03 0.05
N GLY A 67 16.64 -7.07 -0.68
CA GLY A 67 15.86 -6.29 -1.64
C GLY A 67 15.16 -5.05 -1.09
N ASP A 68 15.36 -4.72 0.18
CA ASP A 68 14.89 -3.44 0.72
C ASP A 68 15.63 -2.27 0.05
N PRO A 69 14.95 -1.12 -0.10
CA PRO A 69 15.58 0.08 -0.64
C PRO A 69 16.76 0.52 0.25
N PRO A 70 17.84 1.06 -0.36
CA PRO A 70 19.04 1.43 0.39
C PRO A 70 18.79 2.60 1.34
N VAL A 71 17.87 3.48 0.98
CA VAL A 71 17.45 4.64 1.76
C VAL A 71 15.94 4.79 1.70
N ASP A 72 15.41 5.29 2.80
CA ASP A 72 14.04 5.77 2.90
C ASP A 72 13.78 6.97 1.97
N HIS A 73 12.58 7.05 1.39
CA HIS A 73 12.25 8.09 0.41
C HIS A 73 12.06 9.44 1.09
N THR A 74 11.30 9.50 2.19
CA THR A 74 10.99 10.75 2.91
C THR A 74 12.25 11.46 3.38
N THR A 75 13.19 10.74 3.99
CA THR A 75 14.40 11.31 4.58
C THR A 75 15.59 11.32 3.61
N GLY A 76 15.57 10.48 2.58
CA GLY A 76 16.73 10.21 1.72
C GLY A 76 17.90 9.54 2.46
N THR A 77 17.64 8.91 3.60
CA THR A 77 18.69 8.28 4.44
C THR A 77 18.38 6.83 4.78
N SER A 78 19.40 6.05 5.14
CA SER A 78 19.21 4.68 5.64
C SER A 78 18.65 4.59 7.07
N LYS A 79 18.40 5.75 7.71
CA LYS A 79 17.86 5.85 9.07
C LYS A 79 16.37 6.11 9.10
N GLY A 80 15.80 6.63 8.01
CA GLY A 80 14.35 6.79 7.85
C GLY A 80 13.66 5.44 7.72
N PHE A 81 12.35 5.45 7.83
CA PHE A 81 11.52 4.28 7.96
C PHE A 81 10.45 4.24 6.87
N PHE A 82 10.31 3.06 6.27
CA PHE A 82 9.25 2.72 5.33
C PHE A 82 8.60 1.42 5.77
N VAL A 83 7.55 0.98 5.09
CA VAL A 83 6.95 -0.35 5.29
C VAL A 83 7.24 -1.26 4.11
N SER A 84 7.77 -2.46 4.40
CA SER A 84 8.14 -3.46 3.39
C SER A 84 7.45 -4.78 3.66
N LEU A 85 6.92 -5.39 2.61
CA LEU A 85 6.49 -6.77 2.59
C LEU A 85 7.73 -7.66 2.45
N TYR A 86 8.11 -8.35 3.54
CA TYR A 86 9.25 -9.25 3.54
C TYR A 86 8.81 -10.70 3.79
N ILE A 87 9.10 -11.58 2.83
CA ILE A 87 8.87 -13.02 2.94
C ILE A 87 10.21 -13.70 3.20
N LYS A 88 10.40 -14.17 4.45
CA LYS A 88 11.70 -14.73 4.93
C LYS A 88 12.05 -16.06 4.29
N ASP A 89 11.04 -16.84 3.94
CA ASP A 89 11.18 -18.23 3.48
C ASP A 89 10.69 -18.38 2.05
N ALA A 90 11.51 -19.01 1.20
CA ALA A 90 11.27 -19.23 -0.23
C ALA A 90 10.04 -20.12 -0.57
N PHE A 91 9.20 -20.47 0.42
CA PHE A 91 8.09 -21.41 0.31
C PHE A 91 6.75 -20.84 0.82
N HIS A 92 6.58 -19.51 0.85
CA HIS A 92 5.32 -18.90 1.23
C HIS A 92 4.80 -18.00 0.10
N GLY A 93 3.94 -18.57 -0.74
CA GLY A 93 3.07 -17.80 -1.63
C GLY A 93 1.81 -17.38 -0.87
N GLY A 94 1.36 -16.14 -1.08
CA GLY A 94 0.18 -15.61 -0.38
C GLY A 94 -0.24 -14.24 -0.88
N GLN A 95 -1.36 -13.77 -0.36
CA GLN A 95 -1.85 -12.40 -0.50
C GLN A 95 -1.70 -11.74 0.86
N PHE A 96 -0.98 -10.62 0.91
CA PHE A 96 -0.70 -9.91 2.16
C PHE A 96 -1.09 -8.45 2.03
N GLU A 97 -1.88 -7.97 2.99
CA GLU A 97 -2.44 -6.63 2.94
C GLU A 97 -1.88 -5.72 4.04
N LEU A 98 -1.56 -4.49 3.64
CA LEU A 98 -1.41 -3.33 4.51
C LEU A 98 -2.70 -2.51 4.38
N ARG A 99 -3.44 -2.34 5.47
CA ARG A 99 -4.77 -1.71 5.48
C ARG A 99 -4.75 -0.39 6.22
N SER A 100 -5.39 0.63 5.66
CA SER A 100 -5.68 1.87 6.39
C SER A 100 -6.74 1.63 7.47
N GLN A 101 -6.88 2.58 8.39
CA GLN A 101 -8.12 2.76 9.13
C GLN A 101 -9.30 3.02 8.17
N TRP A 102 -10.53 2.89 8.67
CA TRP A 102 -11.72 3.31 7.93
C TRP A 102 -11.75 4.82 7.75
N ILE A 103 -11.98 5.28 6.51
CA ILE A 103 -11.93 6.69 6.11
C ILE A 103 -13.33 7.12 5.69
N ASN A 104 -13.76 8.26 6.25
CA ASN A 104 -15.03 8.89 5.90
C ASN A 104 -14.82 9.85 4.74
N ALA A 105 -15.11 9.40 3.54
CA ALA A 105 -15.01 10.19 2.32
C ALA A 105 -16.32 10.94 2.05
N THR A 106 -16.23 12.19 1.65
CA THR A 106 -17.39 13.02 1.26
C THR A 106 -17.30 13.52 -0.18
N HIS A 107 -16.14 13.36 -0.80
CA HIS A 107 -15.78 13.77 -2.15
C HIS A 107 -14.84 12.70 -2.75
N PRO A 108 -14.61 12.70 -4.08
CA PRO A 108 -13.53 11.90 -4.66
C PRO A 108 -12.22 12.16 -3.93
N MET A 109 -11.46 11.09 -3.70
CA MET A 109 -10.20 11.14 -2.98
C MET A 109 -9.03 10.88 -3.91
N CYS A 110 -7.96 11.64 -3.74
CA CYS A 110 -6.68 11.34 -4.35
C CYS A 110 -5.87 10.48 -3.38
N VAL A 111 -5.37 9.35 -3.86
CA VAL A 111 -4.41 8.50 -3.15
C VAL A 111 -3.10 8.58 -3.90
N SER A 112 -2.05 9.00 -3.21
CA SER A 112 -0.69 8.93 -3.73
C SER A 112 0.21 8.21 -2.76
N PHE A 113 1.17 7.48 -3.29
CA PHE A 113 2.19 6.78 -2.52
C PHE A 113 3.44 6.59 -3.39
N TRP A 114 4.57 6.41 -2.72
CA TRP A 114 5.81 5.96 -3.34
C TRP A 114 5.98 4.47 -3.13
N TYR A 115 6.58 3.79 -4.10
CA TYR A 115 6.87 2.37 -3.99
C TYR A 115 8.26 2.04 -4.52
N TYR A 116 8.85 1.01 -3.95
CA TYR A 116 10.11 0.42 -4.39
C TYR A 116 9.93 -1.10 -4.48
N VAL A 117 10.37 -1.68 -5.60
CA VAL A 117 10.31 -3.12 -5.83
C VAL A 117 11.67 -3.60 -6.25
N SER A 118 12.30 -4.42 -5.41
CA SER A 118 13.35 -5.31 -5.87
C SER A 118 12.74 -6.70 -5.99
N SER A 119 12.68 -7.22 -7.22
CA SER A 119 12.26 -8.59 -7.45
C SER A 119 13.00 -9.20 -8.63
N ALA A 120 13.45 -10.44 -8.46
CA ALA A 120 14.00 -11.25 -9.54
C ALA A 120 12.92 -11.80 -10.48
N SER A 121 11.63 -11.59 -10.17
CA SER A 121 10.48 -12.07 -10.96
C SER A 121 9.30 -11.10 -10.93
N ALA A 122 8.45 -11.14 -11.95
CA ALA A 122 7.27 -10.28 -11.99
C ALA A 122 6.40 -10.51 -10.75
N SER A 123 6.12 -9.44 -10.03
CA SER A 123 5.36 -9.49 -8.79
C SER A 123 4.17 -8.54 -8.90
N LEU A 124 3.01 -8.92 -8.35
CA LEU A 124 1.80 -8.10 -8.45
C LEU A 124 1.60 -7.27 -7.19
N PHE A 125 1.30 -5.99 -7.39
CA PHE A 125 0.90 -5.05 -6.34
C PHE A 125 -0.42 -4.41 -6.73
N ASN A 126 -1.42 -4.54 -5.88
CA ASN A 126 -2.74 -3.98 -6.13
C ASN A 126 -3.09 -2.95 -5.05
N LEU A 127 -3.67 -1.83 -5.45
CA LEU A 127 -4.38 -0.92 -4.58
C LEU A 127 -5.87 -1.27 -4.65
N LEU A 128 -6.42 -1.71 -3.52
CA LEU A 128 -7.81 -2.09 -3.38
C LEU A 128 -8.56 -1.09 -2.51
N VAL A 129 -9.87 -0.95 -2.79
CA VAL A 129 -10.82 -0.18 -2.00
C VAL A 129 -11.95 -1.10 -1.57
N SER A 130 -12.30 -1.06 -0.29
CA SER A 130 -13.47 -1.74 0.29
C SER A 130 -14.45 -0.71 0.84
N THR A 131 -15.75 -0.93 0.66
CA THR A 131 -16.83 -0.03 1.12
C THR A 131 -17.71 -0.62 2.22
N SER A 132 -17.46 -1.88 2.60
CA SER A 132 -18.18 -2.64 3.61
C SER A 132 -17.20 -3.35 4.54
N SER A 133 -17.52 -3.36 5.83
CA SER A 133 -16.78 -4.14 6.82
C SER A 133 -17.15 -5.63 6.83
N LEU A 134 -18.14 -6.02 6.03
CA LEU A 134 -18.44 -7.44 5.81
C LEU A 134 -17.35 -8.00 4.90
N GLU A 135 -16.82 -9.19 5.23
CA GLU A 135 -15.89 -9.92 4.36
C GLU A 135 -16.59 -10.45 3.11
N ASP A 136 -17.19 -9.56 2.32
CA ASP A 136 -17.74 -9.88 1.02
C ASP A 136 -16.63 -9.69 -0.04
N PRO A 137 -16.20 -10.76 -0.72
CA PRO A 137 -15.23 -10.66 -1.81
C PRO A 137 -15.68 -9.73 -2.95
N LEU A 138 -17.00 -9.50 -3.11
CA LEU A 138 -17.56 -8.60 -4.11
C LEU A 138 -17.44 -7.12 -3.76
N ASP A 139 -17.19 -6.79 -2.48
CA ASP A 139 -17.04 -5.40 -2.01
C ASP A 139 -15.62 -4.86 -2.26
N ARG A 140 -14.64 -5.72 -2.53
CA ARG A 140 -13.26 -5.34 -2.77
C ARG A 140 -13.03 -4.99 -4.23
N GLN A 141 -12.88 -3.71 -4.53
CA GLN A 141 -12.57 -3.24 -5.88
C GLN A 141 -11.11 -2.85 -6.03
N ALA A 142 -10.42 -3.44 -7.01
CA ALA A 142 -9.12 -2.95 -7.43
C ALA A 142 -9.25 -1.61 -8.16
N VAL A 143 -8.63 -0.57 -7.62
CA VAL A 143 -8.58 0.77 -8.23
C VAL A 143 -7.26 1.03 -8.95
N TYR A 144 -6.24 0.23 -8.66
CA TYR A 144 -4.98 0.22 -9.39
C TYR A 144 -4.32 -1.16 -9.29
N ASN A 145 -3.83 -1.65 -10.41
CA ASN A 145 -3.10 -2.92 -10.50
C ASN A 145 -1.74 -2.65 -11.15
N LEU A 146 -0.69 -3.12 -10.51
CA LEU A 146 0.67 -3.01 -11.00
C LEU A 146 1.29 -4.40 -11.10
N THR A 147 1.75 -4.74 -12.30
CA THR A 147 2.71 -5.81 -12.49
C THR A 147 4.10 -5.18 -12.39
N ALA A 148 4.69 -5.21 -11.21
CA ALA A 148 5.98 -4.58 -10.96
C ALA A 148 7.12 -5.50 -11.42
N LEU A 149 8.05 -4.90 -12.16
CA LEU A 149 9.39 -5.42 -12.38
C LEU A 149 10.36 -4.66 -11.46
N GLN A 150 11.57 -5.19 -11.28
CA GLN A 150 12.60 -4.51 -10.49
C GLN A 150 12.72 -3.04 -10.89
N SER A 151 12.72 -2.17 -9.88
CA SER A 151 13.05 -0.76 -9.99
C SER A 151 14.21 -0.46 -9.07
N ASP A 152 15.19 0.28 -9.58
CA ASP A 152 16.36 0.71 -8.81
C ASP A 152 16.13 2.07 -8.11
N GLU A 153 14.95 2.66 -8.29
CA GLU A 153 14.57 3.98 -7.73
C GLU A 153 13.12 3.97 -7.23
N TRP A 154 12.81 4.82 -6.25
CA TRP A 154 11.44 5.03 -5.78
C TRP A 154 10.54 5.56 -6.90
N GLN A 155 9.37 4.96 -7.08
CA GLN A 155 8.40 5.33 -8.10
C GLN A 155 7.13 5.88 -7.45
N LYS A 156 6.55 6.95 -8.02
CA LYS A 156 5.31 7.54 -7.51
C LYS A 156 4.09 7.02 -8.24
N VAL A 157 3.06 6.67 -7.47
CA VAL A 157 1.72 6.38 -7.97
C VAL A 157 0.75 7.44 -7.45
N GLN A 158 -0.21 7.81 -8.30
CA GLN A 158 -1.30 8.68 -7.94
C GLN A 158 -2.58 8.19 -8.61
N VAL A 159 -3.63 7.95 -7.82
CA VAL A 159 -4.90 7.38 -8.25
C VAL A 159 -6.03 8.20 -7.65
N THR A 160 -7.05 8.50 -8.45
CA THR A 160 -8.27 9.14 -7.94
C THR A 160 -9.33 8.07 -7.68
N ILE A 161 -9.77 7.96 -6.43
CA ILE A 161 -10.90 7.15 -6.00
C ILE A 161 -12.15 8.02 -6.06
N THR A 162 -13.01 7.77 -7.04
CA THR A 162 -14.38 8.27 -7.05
C THR A 162 -15.28 7.27 -6.32
N LYS A 163 -16.43 7.72 -5.81
CA LYS A 163 -17.47 6.84 -5.24
C LYS A 163 -17.64 5.61 -6.14
N THR A 164 -17.28 4.45 -5.62
CA THR A 164 -17.60 3.16 -6.24
C THR A 164 -19.09 2.95 -5.96
N GLU A 165 -19.89 2.88 -7.02
CA GLU A 165 -21.32 2.57 -6.86
C GLU A 165 -21.41 1.21 -6.15
N PRO A 166 -22.23 1.08 -5.08
CA PRO A 166 -22.57 -0.26 -4.61
C PRO A 166 -23.34 -0.92 -5.75
N TYR A 167 -22.79 -1.98 -6.32
CA TYR A 167 -23.57 -2.84 -7.20
C TYR A 167 -24.68 -3.45 -6.35
N TYR A 168 -25.91 -3.00 -6.60
CA TYR A 168 -27.14 -3.55 -6.02
C TYR A 168 -27.36 -5.01 -6.43
#